data_AF-A0A8D8BUY3-F1
#
_entry.id   AF-A0A8D8BUY3-F1
#
_cell.length_a   1.000
_cell.length_b   1.000
_cell.length_c   1.000
_cell.angle_alpha   90.00
_cell.angle_beta   90.00
_cell.angle_gamma   90.00
#
_symmetry.space_group_name_H-M   'P 1'
#
loop_
_entity.id
_entity.type
_entity.pdbx_description
1 polymer ?
#
loop_
_entity_poly.entity_id
_entity_poly.type
_entity_poly.pdbx_seq_one_letter_code
_entity_poly.pdbx_strand_id
1 'polypeptide(L)'
;QELQFHYFKMHDSDNNNKLDGCELIKSLIHWHDTKEDDHHGGGAGEHHEEPEKTEAHPQDDETLQSLIDPILELMDKDHDGFISYPEYRAAEAAESAQNAANHH
;
A
#
# COMPACT_ATOMS: atom_id res chain seq x y z
N GLN A 1 -1.63 -5.08 17.21
CA GLN A 1 -0.23 -5.06 16.75
C GLN A 1 -0.04 -6.02 15.59
N GLU A 2 -0.59 -7.24 15.64
CA GLU A 2 -0.42 -8.24 14.57
C GLU A 2 -1.14 -7.89 13.25
N LEU A 3 -2.30 -7.23 13.31
CA LEU A 3 -3.08 -6.91 12.10
C LEU A 3 -2.35 -5.93 11.16
N GLN A 4 -1.69 -4.91 11.70
CA GLN A 4 -0.94 -3.94 10.88
C GLN A 4 0.33 -4.55 10.29
N PHE A 5 1.02 -5.39 11.06
CA PHE A 5 2.15 -6.15 10.54
C PHE A 5 1.72 -7.14 9.46
N HIS A 6 0.52 -7.74 9.60
CA HIS A 6 -0.04 -8.59 8.56
C HIS A 6 -0.36 -7.82 7.27
N TYR A 7 -0.99 -6.64 7.36
CA TYR A 7 -1.20 -5.79 6.19
C TYR A 7 0.10 -5.30 5.56
N PHE A 8 1.13 -5.01 6.37
CA PHE A 8 2.45 -4.67 5.87
C PHE A 8 3.08 -5.86 5.11
N LYS A 9 3.05 -7.05 5.70
CA LYS A 9 3.60 -8.29 5.10
C LYS A 9 2.83 -8.77 3.89
N MET A 10 1.55 -8.43 3.75
CA MET A 10 0.74 -8.78 2.57
C MET A 10 1.30 -8.13 1.29
N HIS A 11 1.91 -6.95 1.40
CA HIS A 11 2.38 -6.18 0.26
C HIS A 11 3.90 -6.31 0.02
N ASP A 12 4.64 -6.77 1.02
CA ASP A 12 6.07 -7.12 0.97
C ASP A 12 6.28 -8.41 0.15
N SER A 13 6.45 -8.25 -1.15
CA SER A 13 6.50 -9.33 -2.15
C SER A 13 7.82 -10.10 -2.11
N ASP A 14 8.91 -9.42 -1.77
CA ASP A 14 10.26 -10.00 -1.71
C ASP A 14 10.67 -10.46 -0.30
N ASN A 15 9.81 -10.23 0.70
CA ASN A 15 9.98 -10.57 2.11
C ASN A 15 11.18 -9.87 2.78
N ASN A 16 11.60 -8.71 2.29
CA ASN A 16 12.69 -7.93 2.89
C ASN A 16 12.26 -7.14 4.15
N ASN A 17 10.98 -7.18 4.52
CA ASN A 17 10.35 -6.43 5.61
C ASN A 17 10.41 -4.90 5.43
N LYS A 18 10.38 -4.45 4.18
CA LYS A 18 10.25 -3.08 3.74
C LYS A 18 9.23 -3.04 2.60
N LEU A 19 8.73 -1.84 2.28
CA LEU A 19 7.87 -1.62 1.11
C LEU A 19 8.55 -0.64 0.17
N ASP A 20 8.78 -1.04 -1.08
CA ASP A 20 9.26 -0.16 -2.14
C ASP A 20 8.10 0.51 -2.92
N GLY A 21 8.44 1.47 -3.78
CA GLY A 21 7.45 2.18 -4.60
C GLY A 21 6.63 1.27 -5.52
N CYS A 22 7.19 0.18 -6.04
CA CYS A 22 6.47 -0.78 -6.86
C CYS A 22 5.48 -1.60 -6.02
N GLU A 23 5.86 -1.98 -4.80
CA GLU A 23 4.98 -2.68 -3.86
C GLU A 23 3.81 -1.80 -3.42
N LEU A 24 4.05 -0.51 -3.18
CA LEU A 24 3.00 0.47 -2.94
C LEU A 24 2.06 0.63 -4.14
N ILE A 25 2.59 0.71 -5.37
CA ILE A 25 1.78 0.78 -6.60
C ILE A 25 0.86 -0.45 -6.72
N LYS A 26 1.41 -1.66 -6.53
CA LYS A 26 0.63 -2.90 -6.56
C LYS A 26 -0.49 -2.89 -5.52
N SER A 27 -0.21 -2.37 -4.33
CA SER A 27 -1.19 -2.22 -3.24
C SER A 27 -2.34 -1.27 -3.64
N LEU A 28 -2.01 -0.13 -4.25
CA LEU A 28 -2.99 0.87 -4.69
C LEU A 28 -3.88 0.35 -5.83
N ILE A 29 -3.30 -0.36 -6.80
CA ILE A 29 -4.06 -0.99 -7.89
C ILE A 29 -4.99 -2.08 -7.34
N HIS A 30 -4.51 -2.90 -6.40
CA HIS A 30 -5.31 -3.94 -5.78
C HIS A 30 -6.54 -3.39 -5.04
N TRP A 31 -6.40 -2.24 -4.36
CA TRP A 31 -7.53 -1.56 -3.73
C TRP A 31 -8.59 -1.08 -4.74
N HIS A 32 -8.17 -0.69 -5.94
CA HIS A 32 -9.06 -0.16 -6.96
C HIS A 32 -9.90 -1.25 -7.64
N ASP A 33 -9.31 -2.42 -7.90
CA ASP A 33 -10.04 -3.60 -8.43
C ASP A 33 -11.16 -4.04 -7.46
N THR A 34 -10.93 -3.96 -6.14
CA THR A 34 -11.95 -4.36 -5.16
C THR A 34 -13.16 -3.41 -5.06
N LYS A 35 -13.12 -2.24 -5.72
CA LYS A 35 -14.21 -1.24 -5.66
C LYS A 35 -15.06 -1.16 -6.92
N GLU A 36 -14.63 -1.75 -8.03
CA GLU A 36 -15.45 -1.78 -9.25
C GLU A 36 -16.37 -3.01 -9.34
N ASP A 37 -16.17 -4.02 -8.49
CA ASP A 37 -16.98 -5.25 -8.42
C ASP A 37 -18.16 -5.19 -7.40
N ASP A 38 -19.09 -4.23 -7.56
CA ASP A 38 -20.49 -4.45 -7.13
C ASP A 38 -21.27 -5.29 -8.16
N HIS A 39 -20.58 -5.77 -9.21
CA HIS A 39 -21.03 -6.83 -10.10
C HIS A 39 -19.84 -7.71 -10.48
N HIS A 40 -19.43 -8.63 -9.62
CA HIS A 40 -19.41 -10.09 -9.84
C HIS A 40 -18.74 -10.76 -8.63
N GLY A 41 -19.42 -11.77 -8.10
CA GLY A 41 -19.12 -12.29 -6.78
C GLY A 41 -17.89 -13.18 -6.71
N GLY A 42 -17.34 -13.25 -5.51
CA GLY A 42 -17.08 -14.54 -4.89
C GLY A 42 -15.69 -14.69 -4.29
N GLY A 43 -15.67 -14.69 -2.96
CA GLY A 43 -14.92 -15.71 -2.23
C GLY A 43 -13.52 -15.32 -1.80
N ALA A 44 -13.36 -15.19 -0.49
CA ALA A 44 -12.09 -15.34 0.21
C ALA A 44 -11.32 -16.57 -0.29
N GLY A 45 -10.03 -16.41 -0.53
CA GLY A 45 -9.16 -17.54 -0.83
C GLY A 45 -7.71 -17.11 -0.97
N GLU A 46 -6.93 -17.43 0.05
CA GLU A 46 -5.48 -17.63 -0.08
C GLU A 46 -5.21 -18.46 -1.35
N HIS A 47 -4.57 -17.89 -2.37
CA HIS A 47 -3.95 -18.70 -3.41
C HIS A 47 -2.70 -18.01 -3.96
N HIS A 48 -1.62 -18.78 -3.86
CA HIS A 48 -0.27 -18.51 -4.30
C HIS A 48 -0.21 -18.72 -5.81
N GLU A 49 -0.85 -17.88 -6.61
CA GLU A 49 -0.83 -18.02 -8.07
C GLU A 49 -0.76 -16.63 -8.70
N GLU A 50 0.29 -16.44 -9.50
CA GLU A 50 0.52 -15.34 -10.42
C GLU A 50 -0.82 -14.87 -11.02
N PRO A 51 -1.35 -13.67 -10.70
CA PRO A 51 -2.57 -13.23 -11.35
C PRO A 51 -2.19 -12.87 -12.77
N GLU A 52 -2.82 -13.57 -13.70
CA GLU A 52 -2.96 -13.16 -15.08
C GLU A 52 -3.18 -11.65 -15.14
N LYS A 53 -2.56 -11.06 -16.16
CA LYS A 53 -2.69 -9.67 -16.60
C LYS A 53 -4.17 -9.29 -16.71
N THR A 54 -4.79 -8.90 -15.61
CA THR A 54 -5.98 -8.06 -15.67
C THR A 54 -5.44 -6.68 -15.91
N GLU A 55 -5.78 -6.19 -17.08
CA GLU A 55 -5.39 -4.93 -17.68
C GLU A 55 -5.81 -3.78 -16.75
N ALA A 56 -5.04 -3.55 -15.68
CA ALA A 56 -5.03 -2.29 -14.98
C ALA A 56 -4.88 -1.25 -16.09
N HIS A 57 -5.90 -0.41 -16.28
CA HIS A 57 -5.81 0.74 -17.15
C HIS A 57 -4.41 1.31 -16.98
N PRO A 58 -3.63 1.52 -18.07
CA PRO A 58 -2.30 2.09 -17.93
C PRO A 58 -2.48 3.50 -17.37
N GLN A 59 -2.53 3.60 -16.05
CA GLN A 59 -2.13 4.80 -15.36
C GLN A 59 -0.70 4.96 -15.82
N ASP A 60 -0.50 5.99 -16.61
CA ASP A 60 0.81 6.43 -17.03
C ASP A 60 1.72 6.48 -15.81
N ASP A 61 2.98 6.09 -16.03
CA ASP A 61 3.99 6.04 -14.97
C ASP A 61 4.04 7.35 -14.17
N GLU A 62 3.78 8.50 -14.82
CA GLU A 62 3.67 9.82 -14.20
C GLU A 62 2.54 9.90 -13.15
N THR A 63 1.36 9.36 -13.44
CA THR A 63 0.25 9.32 -12.47
C THR A 63 0.60 8.43 -11.30
N LEU A 64 1.18 7.25 -11.55
CA LEU A 64 1.58 6.34 -10.47
C LEU A 64 2.67 6.97 -9.59
N GLN A 65 3.67 7.62 -10.20
CA GLN A 65 4.71 8.37 -9.47
C GLN A 65 4.10 9.48 -8.61
N SER A 66 3.14 10.23 -9.15
CA SER A 66 2.46 11.30 -8.40
C SER A 66 1.71 10.82 -7.15
N LEU A 67 1.33 9.54 -7.12
CA LEU A 67 0.72 8.90 -5.95
C LEU A 67 1.76 8.37 -4.96
N ILE A 68 2.91 7.88 -5.45
CA ILE A 68 3.97 7.30 -4.61
C ILE A 68 4.83 8.36 -3.93
N ASP A 69 5.21 9.41 -4.66
CA ASP A 69 6.13 10.43 -4.14
C ASP A 69 5.64 11.05 -2.80
N PRO A 70 4.35 11.42 -2.64
CA PRO A 70 3.85 11.94 -1.37
C PRO A 70 3.86 10.90 -0.23
N ILE A 71 3.66 9.62 -0.54
CA ILE A 71 3.66 8.54 0.45
C ILE A 71 5.08 8.34 0.98
N LEU A 72 6.06 8.27 0.08
CA LEU A 72 7.47 8.16 0.44
C LEU A 72 7.91 9.41 1.23
N GLU A 73 7.60 10.62 0.79
CA GLU A 73 7.95 11.85 1.52
C GLU A 73 7.38 11.87 2.95
N LEU A 74 6.17 11.32 3.14
CA LEU A 74 5.55 11.23 4.45
C LEU A 74 6.17 10.16 5.34
N MET A 75 6.57 9.01 4.79
CA MET A 75 6.86 7.80 5.56
C MET A 75 8.34 7.42 5.56
N ASP A 76 9.04 7.53 4.44
CA ASP A 76 10.47 7.24 4.29
C ASP A 76 11.29 8.38 4.92
N LYS A 77 11.88 8.13 6.10
CA LYS A 77 12.59 9.14 6.90
C LYS A 77 14.09 9.13 6.70
N ASP A 78 14.64 7.99 6.31
CA ASP A 78 16.06 7.88 5.98
C ASP A 78 16.35 8.08 4.48
N HIS A 79 15.31 8.21 3.67
CA HIS A 79 15.36 8.43 2.22
C HIS A 79 16.11 7.31 1.49
N ASP A 80 15.97 6.07 1.98
CA ASP A 80 16.58 4.89 1.35
C ASP A 80 15.75 4.33 0.18
N GLY A 81 14.56 4.91 -0.06
CA GLY A 81 13.64 4.51 -1.11
C GLY A 81 12.68 3.40 -0.69
N PHE A 82 12.68 3.04 0.59
CA PHE A 82 11.81 2.02 1.16
C PHE A 82 11.10 2.55 2.41
N ILE A 83 9.96 1.94 2.73
CA ILE A 83 9.26 2.17 3.98
C ILE A 83 9.48 0.95 4.87
N SER A 84 10.25 1.11 5.93
CA SER A 84 10.42 0.08 6.94
C SER A 84 9.20 0.01 7.88
N TYR A 85 9.01 -1.13 8.55
CA TYR A 85 7.92 -1.26 9.53
C TYR A 85 7.95 -0.20 10.67
N PRO A 86 9.11 0.18 11.24
CA PRO A 86 9.19 1.29 12.18
C PRO A 86 8.70 2.62 11.61
N GLU A 87 9.05 2.93 10.37
CA GLU A 87 8.63 4.15 9.67
C GLU A 87 7.13 4.16 9.39
N TYR A 88 6.60 3.04 8.91
CA TYR A 88 5.16 2.83 8.72
C TYR A 88 4.39 3.10 10.02
N ARG A 89 4.85 2.53 11.13
CA ARG A 89 4.23 2.71 12.46
C ARG A 89 4.34 4.15 12.97
N ALA A 90 5.45 4.82 12.69
CA ALA A 90 5.64 6.21 13.08
C ALA A 90 4.69 7.14 12.31
N ALA A 91 4.52 6.91 11.00
CA ALA A 91 3.60 7.65 10.17
C ALA A 91 2.13 7.46 10.59
N GLU A 92 1.68 6.22 10.83
CA GLU A 92 0.32 5.97 11.33
C GLU A 92 0.03 6.65 12.67
N ALA A 93 1.02 6.66 13.57
CA ALA A 93 0.89 7.32 14.86
C ALA A 93 0.79 8.85 14.70
N ALA A 94 1.57 9.43 13.79
CA ALA A 94 1.52 10.85 13.46
C ALA A 94 0.17 11.24 12.84
N GLU A 95 -0.32 10.46 11.87
CA GLU A 95 -1.63 10.68 11.24
C GLU A 95 -2.77 10.58 12.25
N SER A 96 -2.74 9.55 13.11
CA SER A 96 -3.75 9.37 14.17
C SER A 96 -3.77 10.56 15.14
N ALA A 97 -2.61 11.09 15.50
CA ALA A 97 -2.50 12.28 16.36
C ALA A 97 -3.03 13.54 15.68
N GLN A 98 -2.78 13.68 14.37
CA GLN A 98 -3.20 14.85 13.59
C GLN A 98 -4.73 14.84 13.33
N ASN A 99 -5.31 13.66 13.05
CA ASN A 99 -6.76 13.50 12.93
C ASN A 99 -7.48 13.75 14.27
N ALA A 100 -6.89 13.35 15.40
CA ALA A 100 -7.44 13.64 16.72
C ALA A 100 -7.39 15.14 17.08
N ALA A 101 -6.39 15.88 16.58
CA ALA A 101 -6.22 17.31 16.82
C ALA A 101 -7.18 18.18 15.98
N ASN A 102 -7.52 17.76 14.76
CA ASN A 102 -8.45 18.50 13.88
C ASN A 102 -9.93 18.34 14.24
N HIS A 103 -10.28 17.40 15.14
CA HIS A 103 -11.65 17.15 15.60
C HIS A 103 -11.97 17.78 16.98
N HIS A 104 -11.14 18.71 17.45
CA HIS A 104 -11.35 19.52 18.66
C HIS A 104 -11.45 21.01 18.32
#